data_AF-A0A382F5D0-F1
#
_entry.id   AF-A0A382F5D0-F1
#
_cell.length_a   1.000
_cell.length_b   1.000
_cell.length_c   1.000
_cell.angle_alpha   90.00
_cell.angle_beta   90.00
_cell.angle_gamma   90.00
#
_symmetry.space_group_name_H-M   'P 1'
#
loop_
_entity.id
_entity.type
_entity.pdbx_description
1 polymer ?
#
loop_
_entity_poly.entity_id
_entity_poly.type
_entity_poly.pdbx_seq_one_letter_code
_entity_poly.pdbx_strand_id
1 'polypeptide(L)'
;MKLNNKNKWQCALELDIERNIVDGDPSNLREAIQNGADLRIHTRFQHNEHIDTTSNNDELILEAAEFRTTYLIDNKWVAGIMTLRQPTSPPFAEFNQR
;
A
#
# COMPACT_ATOMS: atom_id res chain seq x y z
N MET A 1 -24.36 -22.09 3.75
CA MET A 1 -22.89 -22.02 3.53
C MET A 1 -22.68 -21.19 2.28
N LYS A 2 -22.35 -19.90 2.42
CA LYS A 2 -22.37 -18.93 1.30
C LYS A 2 -21.07 -18.14 1.25
N LEU A 3 -20.44 -18.28 0.08
CA LEU A 3 -19.42 -17.46 -0.59
C LEU A 3 -18.06 -17.31 0.14
N ASN A 4 -17.15 -18.21 -0.20
CA ASN A 4 -15.70 -18.00 -0.11
C ASN A 4 -15.31 -16.80 -0.98
N ASN A 5 -15.23 -15.62 -0.38
CA ASN A 5 -14.60 -14.47 -1.03
C ASN A 5 -13.09 -14.68 -0.97
N LYS A 6 -12.48 -15.09 -2.09
CA LYS A 6 -11.05 -15.48 -2.17
C LYS A 6 -10.07 -14.30 -2.03
N ASN A 7 -10.55 -13.07 -1.82
CA ASN A 7 -9.72 -11.94 -1.43
C ASN A 7 -10.02 -11.56 0.02
N LYS A 8 -9.03 -11.75 0.91
CA LYS A 8 -9.11 -11.44 2.35
C LYS A 8 -8.95 -9.95 2.67
N TRP A 9 -8.79 -9.10 1.66
CA TRP A 9 -8.52 -7.68 1.82
C TRP A 9 -9.81 -6.86 1.69
N GLN A 10 -9.99 -5.90 2.59
CA GLN A 10 -11.07 -4.92 2.57
C GLN A 10 -10.43 -3.52 2.51
N CYS A 11 -10.93 -2.67 1.61
CA CYS A 11 -10.56 -1.25 1.62
C CYS A 11 -11.30 -0.58 2.79
N ALA A 12 -10.59 -0.29 3.88
CA ALA A 12 -11.17 0.34 5.06
C ALA A 12 -11.22 1.88 4.97
N LEU A 13 -10.36 2.46 4.14
CA LEU A 13 -10.20 3.91 3.97
C LEU A 13 -9.57 4.22 2.60
N GLU A 14 -10.20 5.08 1.82
CA GLU A 14 -9.68 5.62 0.56
C GLU A 14 -9.52 7.14 0.65
N LEU A 15 -8.39 7.64 0.16
CA LEU A 15 -8.08 9.07 0.10
C LEU A 15 -7.90 9.52 -1.35
N ASP A 16 -8.26 10.76 -1.65
CA ASP A 16 -7.90 11.41 -2.92
C ASP A 16 -6.47 11.98 -2.91
N ILE A 17 -6.10 12.63 -4.02
CA ILE A 17 -4.79 13.26 -4.21
C ILE A 17 -4.49 14.40 -3.22
N GLU A 18 -5.53 15.04 -2.69
CA GLU A 18 -5.43 16.09 -1.66
C GLU A 18 -5.45 15.52 -0.24
N ARG A 19 -5.56 14.19 -0.12
CA ARG A 19 -5.68 13.43 1.13
C ARG A 19 -7.03 13.63 1.85
N ASN A 20 -8.05 14.06 1.12
CA ASN A 20 -9.42 14.04 1.63
C ASN A 20 -9.94 12.60 1.59
N ILE A 21 -10.80 12.25 2.54
CA ILE A 21 -11.45 10.94 2.58
C ILE A 21 -12.54 10.91 1.52
N VAL A 22 -12.46 9.96 0.59
CA VAL A 22 -13.45 9.76 -0.47
C VAL A 22 -14.31 8.52 -0.28
N ASP A 23 -13.80 7.52 0.45
CA ASP A 23 -14.57 6.34 0.85
C ASP A 23 -14.01 5.72 2.15
N GLY A 24 -14.85 4.94 2.84
CA GLY A 24 -14.52 4.29 4.10
C GLY A 24 -14.48 5.24 5.30
N ASP A 25 -13.89 4.76 6.40
CA ASP A 25 -13.80 5.52 7.67
C ASP A 25 -12.47 5.21 8.36
N PRO A 26 -11.69 6.22 8.78
CA PRO A 26 -10.50 6.02 9.59
C PRO A 26 -10.74 5.17 10.85
N SER A 27 -11.95 5.15 11.41
CA SER A 27 -12.32 4.30 12.55
C SER A 27 -12.28 2.82 12.20
N ASN A 28 -12.78 2.41 11.03
CA ASN A 28 -12.71 1.03 10.55
C ASN A 28 -11.26 0.59 10.37
N LEU A 29 -10.41 1.46 9.83
CA LEU A 29 -8.98 1.20 9.70
C LEU A 29 -8.32 1.02 11.07
N ARG A 30 -8.62 1.91 12.04
CA ARG A 30 -8.10 1.78 13.41
C ARG A 30 -8.53 0.48 14.07
N GLU A 31 -9.81 0.13 13.98
CA GLU A 31 -10.37 -1.08 14.58
C GLU A 31 -9.76 -2.34 13.96
N ALA A 32 -9.59 -2.38 12.63
CA ALA A 32 -8.93 -3.52 11.98
C ALA A 32 -7.50 -3.73 12.49
N ILE A 33 -6.72 -2.66 12.60
CA ILE A 33 -5.34 -2.71 13.09
C ILE A 33 -5.27 -3.05 14.58
N GLN A 34 -6.19 -2.52 15.38
CA GLN A 34 -6.33 -2.89 16.79
C GLN A 34 -6.57 -4.39 16.97
N ASN A 35 -7.33 -5.00 16.04
CA ASN A 35 -7.62 -6.43 16.01
C ASN A 35 -6.53 -7.27 15.31
N GLY A 36 -5.36 -6.69 15.00
CA GLY A 36 -4.21 -7.41 14.46
C GLY A 36 -4.24 -7.65 12.95
N ALA A 37 -4.94 -6.81 12.19
CA ALA A 37 -4.91 -6.87 10.73
C ALA A 37 -3.52 -6.49 10.17
N ASP A 38 -3.14 -7.13 9.08
CA ASP A 38 -2.10 -6.63 8.18
C ASP A 38 -2.61 -5.38 7.45
N LEU A 39 -1.69 -4.49 7.05
CA LEU A 39 -2.01 -3.31 6.26
C LEU A 39 -1.47 -3.45 4.83
N ARG A 40 -2.28 -3.09 3.84
CA ARG A 40 -1.85 -2.89 2.46
C ARG A 40 -2.34 -1.53 1.99
N ILE A 41 -1.44 -0.75 1.39
CA ILE A 41 -1.77 0.55 0.79
C ILE A 41 -1.69 0.40 -0.72
N HIS A 42 -2.75 0.85 -1.39
CA HIS A 42 -2.81 0.95 -2.83
C HIS A 42 -2.64 2.40 -3.24
N THR A 43 -1.65 2.66 -4.09
CA THR A 43 -1.29 3.99 -4.59
C THR A 43 -1.39 3.99 -6.11
N ARG A 44 -1.85 5.11 -6.67
CA ARG A 44 -1.90 5.36 -8.11
C ARG A 44 -1.11 6.63 -8.39
N PHE A 45 -0.13 6.58 -9.28
CA PHE A 45 0.72 7.71 -9.65
C PHE A 45 1.25 7.53 -11.08
N GLN A 46 1.67 8.60 -11.75
CA GLN A 46 2.30 8.49 -13.07
C GLN A 46 3.77 8.08 -12.93
N HIS A 47 4.29 7.30 -13.88
CA HIS A 47 5.67 6.80 -13.87
C HIS A 47 6.70 7.94 -13.67
N ASN A 48 6.51 9.05 -14.38
CA ASN A 48 7.34 10.26 -14.29
C ASN A 48 7.11 11.13 -13.03
N GLU A 49 6.20 10.76 -12.12
CA GLU A 49 6.04 11.45 -10.82
C GLU A 49 6.84 10.77 -9.71
N HIS A 50 7.14 9.48 -9.83
CA HIS A 50 7.66 8.67 -8.71
C HIS A 50 8.79 7.70 -9.06
N ILE A 51 8.82 7.11 -10.26
CA ILE A 51 9.79 6.06 -10.62
C ILE A 51 11.01 6.66 -11.30
N ASP A 52 10.81 7.34 -12.44
CA ASP A 52 11.85 8.08 -13.14
C ASP A 52 11.30 9.47 -13.49
N THR A 53 11.58 10.43 -12.60
CA THR A 53 11.10 11.81 -12.73
C THR A 53 11.72 12.58 -13.90
N THR A 54 12.68 11.98 -14.62
CA THR A 54 13.30 12.56 -15.81
C THR A 54 12.75 12.00 -17.12
N SER A 55 11.98 10.91 -17.04
CA SER A 55 11.33 10.27 -18.18
C SER A 55 10.10 11.04 -18.65
N ASN A 56 9.81 10.96 -19.95
CA ASN A 56 8.55 11.45 -20.53
C ASN A 56 7.42 10.40 -20.47
N ASN A 57 7.63 9.26 -19.79
CA ASN A 57 6.62 8.22 -19.64
C ASN A 57 5.56 8.64 -18.59
N ASP A 58 4.33 8.82 -19.04
CA ASP A 58 3.17 9.22 -18.23
C ASP A 58 2.25 8.04 -17.85
N GLU A 59 2.73 6.80 -18.00
CA GLU A 59 2.00 5.58 -17.66
C GLU A 59 1.50 5.63 -16.20
N LEU A 60 0.21 5.31 -16.01
CA LEU A 60 -0.38 5.17 -14.68
C LEU A 60 0.10 3.88 -14.02
N ILE A 61 0.86 4.02 -12.94
CA ILE A 61 1.34 2.90 -12.13
C ILE A 61 0.36 2.63 -11.00
N LEU A 62 0.05 1.35 -10.79
CA LEU A 62 -0.71 0.84 -9.65
C LEU A 62 0.25 0.13 -8.70
N GLU A 63 0.57 0.77 -7.59
CA GLU A 63 1.43 0.19 -6.56
C GLU A 63 0.59 -0.42 -5.43
N ALA A 64 1.06 -1.54 -4.89
CA ALA A 64 0.52 -2.18 -3.71
C ALA A 64 1.64 -2.44 -2.71
N ALA A 65 1.72 -1.61 -1.67
CA ALA A 65 2.70 -1.76 -0.60
C ALA A 65 2.10 -2.55 0.57
N GLU A 66 2.74 -3.66 0.94
CA GLU A 66 2.34 -4.49 2.08
C GLU A 66 3.14 -4.14 3.34
N PHE A 67 2.44 -3.97 4.46
CA PHE A 67 2.98 -3.67 5.78
C PHE A 67 2.44 -4.71 6.77
N ARG A 68 3.26 -5.70 7.11
CA ARG A 68 2.90 -6.77 8.05
C ARG A 68 3.20 -6.45 9.51
N THR A 69 3.90 -5.35 9.75
CA THR A 69 4.11 -4.82 11.09
C THR A 69 3.28 -3.56 11.19
N THR A 70 2.25 -3.60 12.04
CA THR A 70 1.31 -2.51 12.21
C THR A 70 1.26 -2.08 13.67
N TYR A 71 1.09 -0.78 13.90
CA TYR A 71 0.90 -0.19 15.22
C TYR A 71 -0.34 0.67 15.25
N LEU A 72 -1.02 0.64 16.39
CA LEU A 72 -2.00 1.65 16.76
C LEU A 72 -1.38 2.49 17.89
N ILE A 73 -1.04 3.74 17.58
CA ILE A 73 -0.39 4.68 18.49
C ILE A 73 -1.47 5.60 19.08
N ASP A 74 -1.46 5.77 20.40
CA ASP A 74 -2.42 6.60 21.16
C ASP A 74 -3.90 6.31 20.84
N ASN A 75 -4.21 5.06 20.47
CA ASN A 75 -5.54 4.64 19.99
C ASN A 75 -6.09 5.49 18.82
N LYS A 76 -5.21 6.21 18.10
CA LYS A 76 -5.61 7.21 17.10
C LYS A 76 -4.86 7.06 15.78
N TRP A 77 -3.55 6.85 15.83
CA TRP A 77 -2.72 6.83 14.64
C TRP A 77 -2.39 5.40 14.24
N VAL A 78 -2.77 5.03 13.03
CA VAL A 78 -2.35 3.77 12.41
C VAL A 78 -1.00 3.99 11.74
N ALA A 79 -0.04 3.14 12.04
CA ALA A 79 1.25 3.10 11.37
C ALA A 79 1.50 1.71 10.79
N GLY A 80 1.97 1.67 9.54
CA GLY A 80 2.51 0.46 8.91
C GLY A 80 4.03 0.59 8.78
N ILE A 81 4.76 -0.44 9.17
CA ILE A 81 6.22 -0.49 9.06
C ILE A 81 6.60 -1.46 7.94
N MET A 82 7.30 -0.94 6.92
CA MET A 82 7.97 -1.79 5.93
C MET A 82 9.27 -2.29 6.55
N THR A 83 9.30 -3.56 6.95
CA THR A 83 10.49 -4.17 7.57
C THR A 83 11.54 -4.59 6.54
N LEU A 84 11.13 -4.76 5.27
CA LEU A 84 12.01 -5.06 4.15
C LEU A 84 11.59 -4.21 2.95
N ARG A 85 12.54 -3.46 2.39
CA ARG A 85 12.38 -2.77 1.11
C ARG A 85 13.40 -3.33 0.13
N GLN A 86 12.97 -3.63 -1.09
CA GLN A 86 13.92 -3.97 -2.16
C GLN A 86 14.85 -2.77 -2.40
N PRO A 87 16.14 -3.01 -2.67
CA PRO A 87 17.06 -1.93 -3.00
C PRO A 87 16.58 -1.16 -4.23
N THR A 88 16.76 0.16 -4.22
CA THR A 88 16.32 1.08 -5.30
C THR A 88 17.11 0.90 -6.59
N SER A 89 18.27 0.25 -6.52
CA SER A 89 19.00 -0.23 -7.68
C SER A 89 18.84 -1.75 -7.74
N PRO A 90 18.49 -2.32 -8.90
CA PRO A 90 18.62 -3.75 -9.10
C PRO A 90 20.07 -4.14 -8.73
N PRO A 91 20.30 -5.22 -7.99
CA PRO A 91 21.65 -5.78 -7.96
C PRO A 91 22.09 -5.99 -9.42
N PHE A 92 23.36 -5.76 -9.73
CA PHE A 92 23.99 -6.08 -11.03
C PHE A 92 24.01 -7.60 -11.30
N ALA A 93 22.94 -8.31 -10.94
CA ALA A 93 22.76 -9.70 -11.26
C ALA A 93 22.32 -9.75 -12.72
N GLU A 94 23.24 -10.18 -13.58
CA GLU A 94 22.90 -10.73 -14.89
C GLU A 94 21.85 -11.84 -14.67
N PHE A 95 20.58 -11.50 -14.88
CA PHE A 95 19.53 -12.50 -14.96
C PHE A 95 19.73 -13.28 -16.27
N ASN A 96 20.58 -14.29 -16.23
CA ASN A 96 20.57 -15.34 -17.25
C ASN A 96 19.25 -16.11 -17.10
N GLN A 97 18.26 -15.77 -17.93
CA GLN A 97 17.07 -16.57 -18.09
C GLN A 97 17.50 -18.00 -18.46
N ARG A 98 17.12 -18.97 -17.61
CA ARG A 98 17.10 -20.40 -17.94
C ARG A 98 15.69 -20.79 -18.29
#